data_AF-A0A0Q8TA97-F1
#
_entry.id   AF-A0A0Q8TA97-F1
#
_cell.length_a   1.000
_cell.length_b   1.000
_cell.length_c   1.000
_cell.angle_alpha   90.00
_cell.angle_beta   90.00
_cell.angle_gamma   90.00
#
_symmetry.space_group_name_H-M   'P 1'
#
loop_
_entity.id
_entity.type
_entity.pdbx_description
1 polymer ?
#
loop_
_entity_poly.entity_id
_entity_poly.type
_entity_poly.pdbx_seq_one_letter_code
_entity_poly.pdbx_strand_id
1 'polypeptide(L)'
;MNAKSSSNFSDSMALDALDPAESEMHARRLTMYSVNALRVAAGIEKIYVNHTAFAAGLRSLDRLFQLGTELSTPNGIRLIGPPGSGKTVLFQFFRDSLPRSSLFANSMGAIGLRVPKRPSSGLFVRELLRQLRYPFAGGSYKQLYERRHLVFEALRSNGTRLVWLDEAHHLLNKHSTKVLELEEHESIEFFRELMDECRVSLVLAGSSELDNLKSVAPHFCSRVAGRETLDPFAADVNWLGFLRAFAGQSVVFNVGLIADNAFGTLLHMATNGNLRTFKQLIVEAVLVAHDKADLALKRESFQQAFGLVFGQGSLRSNPFA
;
A
#
# COMPACT_ATOMS: atom_id res chain seq x y z
N MET A 1 23.28 -2.32 61.56
CA MET A 1 22.31 -3.28 60.97
C MET A 1 21.12 -2.49 60.47
N ASN A 2 20.88 -2.59 59.15
CA ASN A 2 19.96 -1.80 58.34
C ASN A 2 18.51 -2.27 58.50
N ALA A 3 17.57 -1.34 58.73
CA ALA A 3 16.13 -1.59 58.61
C ALA A 3 15.36 -0.30 58.26
N LYS A 4 15.80 0.44 57.23
CA LYS A 4 15.09 1.64 56.73
C LYS A 4 15.02 1.80 55.20
N SER A 5 15.36 0.77 54.41
CA SER A 5 15.34 0.88 52.93
C SER A 5 14.26 0.05 52.22
N SER A 6 13.30 -0.55 52.93
CA SER A 6 12.28 -1.42 52.31
C SER A 6 10.89 -0.81 52.17
N SER A 7 10.62 0.38 52.73
CA SER A 7 9.30 1.05 52.59
C SER A 7 9.19 1.94 51.35
N ASN A 8 10.30 2.50 50.87
CA ASN A 8 10.25 3.44 49.73
C ASN A 8 10.24 2.75 48.36
N PHE A 9 10.44 1.42 48.32
CA PHE A 9 10.41 0.63 47.08
C PHE A 9 9.01 0.05 46.80
N SER A 10 8.18 -0.13 47.84
CA SER A 10 6.77 -0.53 47.69
C SER A 10 5.90 0.65 47.27
N ASP A 11 6.20 1.86 47.76
CA ASP A 11 5.43 3.07 47.44
C ASP A 11 5.67 3.59 46.01
N SER A 12 6.83 3.28 45.39
CA SER A 12 7.09 3.65 43.99
C SER A 12 6.37 2.74 42.98
N MET A 13 5.95 1.53 43.37
CA MET A 13 5.16 0.64 42.51
C MET A 13 3.64 0.89 42.59
N ALA A 14 3.18 1.67 43.58
CA ALA A 14 1.78 2.06 43.71
C ALA A 14 1.39 3.24 42.78
N LEU A 15 2.37 3.93 42.19
CA LEU A 15 2.17 5.07 41.30
C LEU A 15 1.95 4.69 39.82
N ASP A 16 2.09 3.40 39.46
CA ASP A 16 1.81 2.85 38.12
C ASP A 16 0.51 2.01 38.08
N ALA A 17 -0.37 2.17 39.07
CA ALA A 17 -1.74 1.68 38.91
C ALA A 17 -2.44 2.57 37.88
N LEU A 18 -2.55 2.09 36.64
CA LEU A 18 -3.35 2.71 35.58
C LEU A 18 -4.68 3.19 36.19
N ASP A 19 -4.97 4.48 36.07
CA ASP A 19 -6.20 5.11 36.53
C ASP A 19 -7.38 4.17 36.19
N PRO A 20 -8.34 3.88 37.10
CA PRO A 20 -9.51 3.07 36.79
C PRO A 20 -10.18 3.45 35.46
N ALA A 21 -10.19 4.74 35.09
CA ALA A 21 -10.67 5.21 33.80
C ALA A 21 -9.76 4.82 32.62
N GLU A 22 -8.43 4.83 32.80
CA GLU A 22 -7.47 4.31 31.83
C GLU A 22 -7.56 2.80 31.70
N SER A 23 -7.71 2.07 32.81
CA SER A 23 -7.94 0.63 32.83
C SER A 23 -9.24 0.24 32.15
N GLU A 24 -10.33 1.00 32.34
CA GLU A 24 -11.61 0.80 31.65
C GLU A 24 -11.53 1.18 30.18
N MET A 25 -10.80 2.24 29.82
CA MET A 25 -10.50 2.60 28.43
C MET A 25 -9.62 1.57 27.73
N HIS A 26 -8.61 1.02 28.42
CA HIS A 26 -7.74 -0.05 27.94
C HIS A 26 -8.50 -1.36 27.80
N ALA A 27 -9.35 -1.70 28.77
CA ALA A 27 -10.25 -2.85 28.69
C ALA A 27 -11.21 -2.72 27.51
N ARG A 28 -11.89 -1.57 27.35
CA ARG A 28 -12.77 -1.29 26.20
C ARG A 28 -12.06 -1.43 24.85
N ARG A 29 -10.78 -1.04 24.76
CA ARG A 29 -9.97 -1.14 23.54
C ARG A 29 -9.55 -2.59 23.22
N LEU A 30 -9.52 -3.47 24.21
CA LEU A 30 -9.06 -4.86 24.08
C LEU A 30 -10.21 -5.89 24.07
N THR A 31 -11.46 -5.48 24.32
CA THR A 31 -12.59 -6.40 24.54
C THR A 31 -13.36 -6.83 23.30
N MET A 32 -13.21 -6.17 22.14
CA MET A 32 -14.12 -6.43 21.02
C MET A 32 -13.88 -7.78 20.35
N TYR A 33 -12.61 -8.18 20.19
CA TYR A 33 -12.25 -9.45 19.57
C TYR A 33 -11.22 -10.21 20.39
N SER A 34 -11.33 -11.55 20.40
CA SER A 34 -10.33 -12.39 21.06
C SER A 34 -8.95 -12.29 20.36
N VAL A 35 -7.87 -12.45 21.13
CA VAL A 35 -6.49 -12.46 20.58
C VAL A 35 -6.31 -13.55 19.51
N ASN A 36 -7.00 -14.69 19.69
CA ASN A 36 -6.99 -15.76 18.71
C ASN A 36 -7.73 -15.38 17.42
N ALA A 37 -8.90 -14.73 17.51
CA ALA A 37 -9.60 -14.23 16.33
C ALA A 37 -8.75 -13.24 15.55
N LEU A 38 -8.06 -12.31 16.23
CA LEU A 38 -7.13 -11.37 15.59
C LEU A 38 -5.99 -12.10 14.86
N ARG A 39 -5.43 -13.15 15.46
CA ARG A 39 -4.38 -13.97 14.81
C ARG A 39 -4.89 -14.69 13.57
N VAL A 40 -6.09 -15.26 13.64
CA VAL A 40 -6.74 -15.94 12.51
C VAL A 40 -7.02 -14.96 11.38
N ALA A 41 -7.63 -13.82 11.71
CA ALA A 41 -7.95 -12.75 10.78
C ALA A 41 -6.70 -12.16 10.10
N ALA A 42 -5.59 -11.99 10.83
CA ALA A 42 -4.31 -11.58 10.25
C ALA A 42 -3.74 -12.61 9.25
N GLY A 43 -4.02 -13.91 9.45
CA GLY A 43 -3.70 -14.94 8.47
C GLY A 43 -4.48 -14.77 7.15
N ILE A 44 -5.78 -14.48 7.26
CA ILE A 44 -6.66 -14.20 6.10
C ILE A 44 -6.26 -12.92 5.37
N GLU A 45 -5.88 -11.88 6.12
CA GLU A 45 -5.43 -10.60 5.56
C GLU A 45 -4.19 -10.77 4.66
N LYS A 46 -3.28 -11.68 5.02
CA LYS A 46 -2.04 -11.95 4.27
C LYS A 46 -2.20 -12.78 2.99
N ILE A 47 -3.39 -13.31 2.71
CA ILE A 47 -3.63 -14.12 1.50
C ILE A 47 -3.52 -13.21 0.25
N TYR A 48 -2.65 -13.58 -0.69
CA TYR A 48 -2.46 -12.89 -1.97
C TYR A 48 -2.89 -13.78 -3.14
N VAL A 49 -3.82 -13.29 -3.95
CA VAL A 49 -4.29 -14.02 -5.14
C VAL A 49 -3.64 -13.42 -6.38
N ASN A 50 -2.87 -14.24 -7.10
CA ASN A 50 -2.27 -13.86 -8.37
C ASN A 50 -3.31 -13.91 -9.50
N HIS A 51 -4.16 -12.90 -9.58
CA HIS A 51 -5.14 -12.75 -10.65
C HIS A 51 -4.51 -12.15 -11.92
N THR A 52 -5.24 -12.18 -13.04
CA THR A 52 -4.74 -11.79 -14.38
C THR A 52 -4.10 -10.40 -14.42
N ALA A 53 -4.79 -9.37 -13.94
CA ALA A 53 -4.27 -8.00 -13.91
C ALA A 53 -3.07 -7.84 -12.94
N PHE A 54 -3.07 -8.57 -11.81
CA PHE A 54 -1.94 -8.59 -10.88
C PHE A 54 -0.70 -9.22 -11.53
N ALA A 55 -0.87 -10.36 -12.20
CA ALA A 55 0.19 -11.05 -12.93
C ALA A 55 0.74 -10.19 -14.09
N ALA A 56 -0.12 -9.43 -14.78
CA ALA A 56 0.31 -8.48 -15.81
C ALA A 56 1.16 -7.35 -15.20
N GLY A 57 0.69 -6.70 -14.14
CA GLY A 57 1.44 -5.67 -13.44
C GLY A 57 2.78 -6.18 -12.88
N LEU A 58 2.80 -7.39 -12.31
CA LEU A 58 4.02 -8.01 -11.82
C LEU A 58 5.04 -8.27 -12.94
N ARG A 59 4.61 -8.85 -14.07
CA ARG A 59 5.47 -9.02 -15.25
C ARG A 59 6.03 -7.71 -15.77
N SER A 60 5.23 -6.64 -15.73
CA SER A 60 5.68 -5.30 -16.12
C SER A 60 6.71 -4.73 -15.14
N LEU A 61 6.57 -4.99 -13.82
CA LEU A 61 7.60 -4.64 -12.83
C LEU A 61 8.89 -5.46 -13.02
N ASP A 62 8.79 -6.77 -13.23
CA ASP A 62 9.94 -7.65 -13.46
C ASP A 62 10.73 -7.18 -14.69
N ARG A 63 10.03 -6.89 -15.79
CA ARG A 63 10.62 -6.33 -17.00
C ARG A 63 11.31 -5.00 -16.69
N LEU A 64 10.63 -4.05 -16.03
CA LEU A 64 11.23 -2.76 -15.71
C LEU A 64 12.47 -2.89 -14.81
N PHE A 65 12.45 -3.80 -13.86
CA PHE A 65 13.58 -4.04 -12.96
C PHE A 65 14.78 -4.62 -13.70
N GLN A 66 14.56 -5.53 -14.65
CA GLN A 66 15.62 -6.07 -15.51
C GLN A 66 16.22 -5.01 -16.43
N LEU A 67 15.38 -4.13 -17.00
CA LEU A 67 15.83 -3.07 -17.90
C LEU A 67 16.51 -1.91 -17.16
N GLY A 68 16.15 -1.71 -15.88
CA GLY A 68 16.74 -0.68 -15.04
C GLY A 68 18.25 -0.89 -14.93
N THR A 69 19.01 0.20 -15.08
CA THR A 69 20.48 0.28 -15.09
C THR A 69 21.19 -0.34 -16.30
N GLU A 70 20.59 -1.33 -16.97
CA GLU A 70 21.19 -2.02 -18.12
C GLU A 70 21.05 -1.23 -19.44
N LEU A 71 19.93 -0.51 -19.61
CA LEU A 71 19.69 0.31 -20.80
C LEU A 71 19.93 1.80 -20.53
N SER A 72 20.45 2.50 -21.54
CA SER A 72 20.55 3.98 -21.52
C SER A 72 19.21 4.66 -21.79
N THR A 73 18.27 3.97 -22.43
CA THR A 73 16.94 4.50 -22.72
C THR A 73 16.09 4.46 -21.44
N PRO A 74 15.52 5.60 -20.99
CA PRO A 74 14.63 5.62 -19.85
C PRO A 74 13.41 4.73 -20.09
N ASN A 75 13.06 3.91 -19.09
CA ASN A 75 11.90 3.03 -19.15
C ASN A 75 11.00 3.26 -17.94
N GLY A 76 9.70 3.37 -18.18
CA GLY A 76 8.74 3.49 -17.10
C GLY A 76 7.33 3.19 -17.54
N ILE A 77 6.46 2.98 -16.56
CA ILE A 77 5.05 2.69 -16.78
C ILE A 77 4.17 3.51 -15.84
N ARG A 78 2.92 3.71 -16.27
CA ARG A 78 1.83 4.22 -15.43
C ARG A 78 0.96 3.03 -15.01
N LEU A 79 0.79 2.83 -13.71
CA LEU A 79 -0.13 1.85 -13.14
C LEU A 79 -1.36 2.55 -12.60
N ILE A 80 -2.47 2.41 -13.31
CA ILE A 80 -3.70 3.16 -13.07
C ILE A 80 -4.73 2.28 -12.38
N GLY A 81 -5.43 2.81 -11.40
CA GLY A 81 -6.60 2.16 -10.85
C GLY A 81 -7.24 2.97 -9.73
N PRO A 82 -8.50 2.70 -9.35
CA PRO A 82 -9.14 3.38 -8.23
C PRO A 82 -8.46 3.03 -6.89
N PRO A 83 -8.74 3.79 -5.81
CA PRO A 83 -8.30 3.43 -4.47
C PRO A 83 -8.75 2.01 -4.09
N GLY A 84 -7.84 1.22 -3.53
CA GLY A 84 -8.15 -0.13 -3.08
C GLY A 84 -8.09 -1.22 -4.17
N SER A 85 -7.60 -0.90 -5.36
CA SER A 85 -7.41 -1.87 -6.44
C SER A 85 -6.16 -2.77 -6.30
N GLY A 86 -5.34 -2.57 -5.26
CA GLY A 86 -4.16 -3.42 -5.01
C GLY A 86 -2.83 -2.90 -5.57
N LYS A 87 -2.75 -1.67 -6.09
CA LYS A 87 -1.48 -1.06 -6.58
C LYS A 87 -0.33 -1.16 -5.58
N THR A 88 -0.53 -0.65 -4.37
CA THR A 88 0.50 -0.67 -3.31
C THR A 88 0.84 -2.10 -2.88
N VAL A 89 -0.14 -3.01 -2.88
CA VAL A 89 0.07 -4.43 -2.57
C VAL A 89 0.93 -5.11 -3.62
N LEU A 90 0.69 -4.81 -4.90
CA LEU A 90 1.49 -5.30 -6.02
C LEU A 90 2.96 -4.89 -5.87
N PHE A 91 3.22 -3.61 -5.55
CA PHE A 91 4.58 -3.13 -5.31
C PHE A 91 5.24 -3.80 -4.09
N GLN A 92 4.51 -3.95 -2.98
CA GLN A 92 5.01 -4.63 -1.79
C GLN A 92 5.37 -6.09 -2.09
N PHE A 93 4.48 -6.83 -2.74
CA PHE A 93 4.72 -8.21 -3.15
C PHE A 93 5.97 -8.31 -4.04
N PHE A 94 6.08 -7.46 -5.05
CA PHE A 94 7.25 -7.41 -5.94
C PHE A 94 8.52 -7.15 -5.14
N ARG A 95 8.55 -6.10 -4.32
CA ARG A 95 9.72 -5.71 -3.51
C ARG A 95 10.15 -6.81 -2.55
N ASP A 96 9.20 -7.48 -1.91
CA ASP A 96 9.46 -8.55 -0.95
C ASP A 96 9.94 -9.84 -1.64
N SER A 97 9.61 -10.01 -2.92
CA SER A 97 10.06 -11.14 -3.75
C SER A 97 11.48 -10.98 -4.30
N LEU A 98 12.05 -9.77 -4.25
CA LEU A 98 13.40 -9.51 -4.74
C LEU A 98 14.45 -10.29 -3.92
N PRO A 99 15.48 -10.87 -4.57
CA PRO A 99 16.50 -11.64 -3.89
C PRO A 99 17.26 -10.77 -2.89
N ARG A 100 17.43 -11.31 -1.67
CA ARG A 100 18.32 -10.74 -0.65
C ARG A 100 19.77 -11.03 -1.03
N SER A 101 20.28 -10.37 -2.06
CA SER A 101 21.69 -10.52 -2.44
C SER A 101 22.58 -9.79 -1.45
N SER A 102 23.81 -10.26 -1.26
CA SER A 102 24.85 -9.54 -0.50
C SER A 102 25.31 -8.24 -1.17
N LEU A 103 24.89 -8.01 -2.43
CA LEU A 103 25.21 -6.82 -3.22
C LEU A 103 24.22 -5.66 -2.98
N PHE A 104 23.04 -5.94 -2.43
CA PHE A 104 22.05 -4.93 -2.06
C PHE A 104 21.71 -5.10 -0.59
N ALA A 105 21.86 -4.07 0.26
CA ALA A 105 21.19 -4.13 1.55
C ALA A 105 19.69 -4.36 1.32
N ASN A 106 19.08 -5.20 2.15
CA ASN A 106 17.69 -5.64 2.01
C ASN A 106 16.78 -4.46 1.60
N SER A 107 15.97 -4.64 0.56
CA SER A 107 14.97 -3.69 0.02
C SER A 107 15.46 -2.50 -0.82
N MET A 108 16.75 -2.39 -1.18
CA MET A 108 17.23 -1.23 -1.96
C MET A 108 17.16 -1.38 -3.48
N GLY A 109 16.91 -2.58 -4.00
CA GLY A 109 16.73 -2.80 -5.44
C GLY A 109 15.50 -2.07 -6.01
N ALA A 110 14.46 -1.90 -5.20
CA ALA A 110 13.25 -1.19 -5.56
C ALA A 110 12.77 -0.29 -4.40
N ILE A 111 12.70 1.02 -4.65
CA ILE A 111 12.38 2.04 -3.63
C ILE A 111 11.01 2.64 -3.92
N GLY A 112 10.21 2.84 -2.88
CA GLY A 112 8.85 3.37 -3.00
C GLY A 112 8.65 4.67 -2.25
N LEU A 113 8.12 5.68 -2.93
CA LEU A 113 7.78 6.98 -2.39
C LEU A 113 6.28 7.22 -2.54
N ARG A 114 5.67 7.89 -1.57
CA ARG A 114 4.32 8.45 -1.74
C ARG A 114 4.43 9.91 -2.13
N VAL A 115 3.82 10.28 -3.24
CA VAL A 115 3.77 11.66 -3.70
C VAL A 115 2.82 12.46 -2.80
N PRO A 116 3.27 13.55 -2.16
CA PRO A 116 2.39 14.39 -1.36
C PRO A 116 1.48 15.25 -2.25
N LYS A 117 0.34 15.70 -1.72
CA LYS A 117 -0.61 16.58 -2.43
C LYS A 117 0.03 17.85 -3.02
N ARG A 118 1.09 18.34 -2.38
CA ARG A 118 1.92 19.46 -2.85
C ARG A 118 3.35 18.95 -3.05
N PRO A 119 3.67 18.43 -4.25
CA PRO A 119 4.97 17.86 -4.53
C PRO A 119 6.04 18.96 -4.59
N SER A 120 7.23 18.68 -4.06
CA SER A 120 8.41 19.54 -4.18
C SER A 120 9.65 18.68 -4.27
N SER A 121 10.60 19.05 -5.13
CA SER A 121 11.85 18.32 -5.33
C SER A 121 12.64 18.12 -4.03
N GLY A 122 12.70 19.15 -3.17
CA GLY A 122 13.33 19.05 -1.85
C GLY A 122 12.66 18.04 -0.91
N LEU A 123 11.34 17.82 -1.02
CA LEU A 123 10.63 16.79 -0.27
C LEU A 123 11.01 15.38 -0.72
N PHE A 124 11.13 15.17 -2.03
CA PHE A 124 11.53 13.87 -2.58
C PHE A 124 12.97 13.53 -2.23
N VAL A 125 13.89 14.50 -2.34
CA VAL A 125 15.28 14.31 -1.93
C VAL A 125 15.35 13.93 -0.45
N ARG A 126 14.63 14.64 0.42
CA ARG A 126 14.58 14.31 1.85
C ARG A 126 14.08 12.88 2.09
N GLU A 127 12.97 12.51 1.46
CA GLU A 127 12.38 11.19 1.68
C GLU A 127 13.26 10.06 1.15
N LEU A 128 13.90 10.25 -0.01
CA LEU A 128 14.89 9.31 -0.56
C LEU A 128 16.10 9.17 0.37
N LEU A 129 16.70 10.28 0.82
CA LEU A 129 17.82 10.24 1.78
C LEU A 129 17.43 9.52 3.07
N ARG A 130 16.20 9.73 3.57
CA ARG A 130 15.69 9.05 4.77
C ARG A 130 15.55 7.55 4.55
N GLN A 131 14.99 7.11 3.43
CA GLN A 131 14.85 5.70 3.10
C GLN A 131 16.20 5.01 2.88
N LEU A 132 17.15 5.74 2.29
CA LEU A 132 18.55 5.32 2.10
C LEU A 132 19.39 5.43 3.39
N ARG A 133 18.77 5.82 4.52
CA ARG A 133 19.40 5.98 5.84
C ARG A 133 20.61 6.92 5.86
N TYR A 134 20.58 7.94 4.99
CA TYR A 134 21.64 8.95 4.91
C TYR A 134 21.48 10.00 6.02
N PRO A 135 22.56 10.38 6.73
CA PRO A 135 22.47 11.25 7.91
C PRO A 135 22.09 12.71 7.60
N PHE A 136 22.15 13.13 6.32
CA PHE A 136 21.94 14.52 5.89
C PHE A 136 20.54 14.80 5.33
N ALA A 137 19.51 14.11 5.83
CA ALA A 137 18.12 14.32 5.43
C ALA A 137 17.44 15.57 6.06
N GLY A 138 18.14 16.33 6.92
CA GLY A 138 17.63 17.56 7.54
C GLY A 138 18.03 18.84 6.78
N GLY A 139 17.21 19.88 6.86
CA GLY A 139 17.49 21.21 6.30
C GLY A 139 16.30 21.85 5.60
N SER A 140 16.51 23.05 5.04
CA SER A 140 15.54 23.73 4.17
C SER A 140 15.38 22.99 2.83
N TYR A 141 14.22 23.11 2.18
CA TYR A 141 13.94 22.44 0.90
C TYR A 141 14.93 22.81 -0.20
N LYS A 142 15.40 24.06 -0.25
CA LYS A 142 16.44 24.49 -1.20
C LYS A 142 17.77 23.78 -0.96
N GLN A 143 18.21 23.70 0.30
CA GLN A 143 19.44 23.00 0.67
C GLN A 143 19.34 21.49 0.39
N LEU A 144 18.15 20.91 0.56
CA LEU A 144 17.90 19.52 0.22
C LEU A 144 17.99 19.29 -1.29
N TYR A 145 17.47 20.19 -2.12
CA TYR A 145 17.59 20.08 -3.57
C TYR A 145 19.04 20.13 -4.07
N GLU A 146 19.90 20.97 -3.48
CA GLU A 146 21.35 20.99 -3.77
C GLU A 146 22.02 19.64 -3.45
N ARG A 147 21.46 18.88 -2.51
CA ARG A 147 21.92 17.53 -2.13
C ARG A 147 21.37 16.42 -3.03
N ARG A 148 20.66 16.73 -4.12
CA ARG A 148 20.12 15.70 -5.04
C ARG A 148 21.19 14.77 -5.60
N HIS A 149 22.41 15.28 -5.82
CA HIS A 149 23.54 14.47 -6.27
C HIS A 149 23.87 13.32 -5.30
N LEU A 150 23.73 13.54 -3.98
CA LEU A 150 23.93 12.50 -2.97
C LEU A 150 22.88 11.40 -3.09
N VAL A 151 21.63 11.77 -3.44
CA VAL A 151 20.58 10.79 -3.72
C VAL A 151 20.94 9.96 -4.94
N PHE A 152 21.37 10.59 -6.03
CA PHE A 152 21.71 9.88 -7.27
C PHE A 152 22.88 8.92 -7.07
N GLU A 153 23.92 9.36 -6.35
CA GLU A 153 25.05 8.51 -5.97
C GLU A 153 24.61 7.35 -5.05
N ALA A 154 23.78 7.63 -4.06
CA ALA A 154 23.27 6.61 -3.15
C ALA A 154 22.38 5.58 -3.86
N LEU A 155 21.53 5.99 -4.81
CA LEU A 155 20.71 5.06 -5.61
C LEU A 155 21.59 4.14 -6.48
N ARG A 156 22.62 4.70 -7.13
CA ARG A 156 23.55 3.92 -7.97
C ARG A 156 24.39 2.95 -7.15
N SER A 157 25.00 3.42 -6.05
CA SER A 157 25.84 2.58 -5.18
C SER A 157 25.06 1.46 -4.49
N ASN A 158 23.79 1.71 -4.16
CA ASN A 158 22.88 0.71 -3.61
C ASN A 158 22.24 -0.19 -4.69
N GLY A 159 22.57 0.04 -5.97
CA GLY A 159 22.05 -0.68 -7.12
C GLY A 159 20.53 -0.68 -7.21
N THR A 160 19.90 0.43 -6.83
CA THR A 160 18.47 0.62 -7.06
C THR A 160 18.21 0.61 -8.56
N ARG A 161 17.28 -0.24 -9.00
CA ARG A 161 16.90 -0.39 -10.41
C ARG A 161 15.51 0.15 -10.70
N LEU A 162 14.64 0.23 -9.68
CA LEU A 162 13.25 0.65 -9.83
C LEU A 162 12.86 1.66 -8.74
N VAL A 163 12.20 2.74 -9.15
CA VAL A 163 11.57 3.71 -8.26
C VAL A 163 10.06 3.69 -8.48
N TRP A 164 9.30 3.54 -7.41
CA TRP A 164 7.85 3.53 -7.40
C TRP A 164 7.31 4.82 -6.78
N LEU A 165 6.39 5.48 -7.47
CA LEU A 165 5.69 6.67 -6.99
C LEU A 165 4.21 6.36 -6.77
N ASP A 166 3.80 6.23 -5.52
CA ASP A 166 2.39 6.07 -5.14
C ASP A 166 1.69 7.44 -5.10
N GLU A 167 0.40 7.48 -5.43
CA GLU A 167 -0.38 8.71 -5.61
C GLU A 167 0.23 9.71 -6.62
N ALA A 168 0.90 9.21 -7.66
CA ALA A 168 1.64 10.03 -8.62
C ALA A 168 0.77 11.04 -9.40
N HIS A 169 -0.55 10.89 -9.40
CA HIS A 169 -1.48 11.87 -9.97
C HIS A 169 -1.32 13.26 -9.33
N HIS A 170 -0.84 13.35 -8.08
CA HIS A 170 -0.51 14.63 -7.44
C HIS A 170 0.63 15.40 -8.13
N LEU A 171 1.47 14.76 -8.95
CA LEU A 171 2.46 15.45 -9.77
C LEU A 171 1.83 16.33 -10.86
N LEU A 172 0.58 16.02 -11.24
CA LEU A 172 -0.15 16.75 -12.27
C LEU A 172 -0.90 17.97 -11.71
N ASN A 173 -1.04 18.07 -10.39
CA ASN A 173 -1.76 19.16 -9.77
C ASN A 173 -0.99 20.49 -9.92
N LYS A 174 -1.56 21.40 -10.71
CA LYS A 174 -1.06 22.78 -10.84
C LYS A 174 -1.47 23.60 -9.61
N HIS A 175 -0.81 23.40 -8.47
CA HIS A 175 -1.03 24.22 -7.29
C HIS A 175 -0.16 25.48 -7.34
N SER A 176 -0.71 26.56 -7.91
CA SER A 176 -0.38 27.98 -7.66
C SER A 176 0.49 28.74 -8.66
N THR A 177 -0.11 29.85 -9.12
CA THR A 177 0.43 31.18 -9.49
C THR A 177 1.27 31.33 -10.76
N LYS A 178 0.61 31.89 -11.79
CA LYS A 178 1.06 32.97 -12.71
C LYS A 178 2.42 32.86 -13.42
N VAL A 179 3.16 31.77 -13.27
CA VAL A 179 4.41 31.53 -13.99
C VAL A 179 4.11 30.57 -15.12
N LEU A 180 4.02 31.18 -16.31
CA LEU A 180 4.24 30.61 -17.64
C LEU A 180 3.71 29.18 -17.87
N GLU A 181 2.65 29.11 -18.68
CA GLU A 181 1.98 27.89 -19.17
C GLU A 181 2.87 26.91 -19.97
N LEU A 182 4.20 27.07 -19.92
CA LEU A 182 5.17 26.38 -20.78
C LEU A 182 6.21 25.54 -20.02
N GLU A 183 6.39 25.73 -18.71
CA GLU A 183 7.43 25.00 -17.95
C GLU A 183 6.86 23.82 -17.15
N GLU A 184 7.51 22.65 -17.26
CA GLU A 184 7.19 21.46 -16.47
C GLU A 184 7.46 21.73 -14.98
N HIS A 185 6.65 21.18 -14.08
CA HIS A 185 6.81 21.38 -12.64
C HIS A 185 8.18 20.86 -12.16
N GLU A 186 8.88 21.58 -11.27
CA GLU A 186 10.22 21.25 -10.74
C GLU A 186 10.33 19.78 -10.28
N SER A 187 9.29 19.28 -9.61
CA SER A 187 9.15 17.87 -9.21
C SER A 187 9.22 16.85 -10.37
N ILE A 188 8.59 17.17 -11.51
CA ILE A 188 8.62 16.32 -12.72
C ILE A 188 10.03 16.34 -13.31
N GLU A 189 10.65 17.52 -13.37
CA GLU A 189 12.04 17.66 -13.80
C GLU A 189 12.99 16.84 -12.92
N PHE A 190 12.82 16.86 -11.59
CA PHE A 190 13.61 16.03 -10.67
C PHE A 190 13.51 14.53 -11.00
N PHE A 191 12.31 14.01 -11.30
CA PHE A 191 12.17 12.59 -11.67
C PHE A 191 12.72 12.29 -13.06
N ARG A 192 12.67 13.25 -13.99
CA ARG A 192 13.32 13.14 -15.29
C ARG A 192 14.84 13.06 -15.14
N GLU A 193 15.44 13.97 -14.37
CA GLU A 193 16.86 13.93 -14.02
C GLU A 193 17.24 12.60 -13.36
N LEU A 194 16.43 12.14 -12.40
CA LEU A 194 16.66 10.87 -11.71
C LEU A 194 16.65 9.66 -12.66
N MET A 195 15.74 9.61 -13.64
CA MET A 195 15.73 8.55 -14.65
C MET A 195 16.97 8.62 -15.55
N ASP A 196 17.36 9.80 -16.00
CA ASP A 196 18.45 9.99 -16.95
C ASP A 196 19.83 9.74 -16.28
N GLU A 197 20.04 10.24 -15.05
CA GLU A 197 21.30 10.17 -14.31
C GLU A 197 21.51 8.84 -13.57
N CYS A 198 20.44 8.22 -13.06
CA CYS A 198 20.53 6.96 -12.31
C CYS A 198 20.18 5.74 -13.17
N ARG A 199 19.61 5.95 -14.36
CA ARG A 199 19.11 4.89 -15.26
C ARG A 199 18.10 3.95 -14.58
N VAL A 200 17.38 4.46 -13.59
CA VAL A 200 16.35 3.69 -12.88
C VAL A 200 15.05 3.70 -13.65
N SER A 201 14.34 2.58 -13.59
CA SER A 201 13.00 2.48 -14.13
C SER A 201 12.00 3.14 -13.19
N LEU A 202 11.02 3.87 -13.75
CA LEU A 202 10.05 4.62 -12.96
C LEU A 202 8.63 4.04 -13.12
N VAL A 203 7.93 3.86 -11.99
CA VAL A 203 6.54 3.44 -11.97
C VAL A 203 5.68 4.51 -11.33
N LEU A 204 4.74 5.06 -12.11
CA LEU A 204 3.76 6.03 -11.63
C LEU A 204 2.46 5.32 -11.27
N ALA A 205 2.20 5.12 -9.98
CA ALA A 205 0.97 4.51 -9.50
C ALA A 205 -0.04 5.56 -9.04
N GLY A 206 -1.28 5.49 -9.51
CA GLY A 206 -2.27 6.51 -9.18
C GLY A 206 -3.65 6.26 -9.75
N SER A 207 -4.46 7.33 -9.79
CA SER A 207 -5.79 7.36 -10.39
C SER A 207 -5.70 7.51 -11.92
N SER A 208 -6.87 7.50 -12.59
CA SER A 208 -7.00 7.74 -14.03
C SER A 208 -6.50 9.12 -14.47
N GLU A 209 -6.34 10.07 -13.54
CA GLU A 209 -5.76 11.39 -13.84
C GLU A 209 -4.36 11.29 -14.47
N LEU A 210 -3.61 10.20 -14.18
CA LEU A 210 -2.30 9.95 -14.80
C LEU A 210 -2.35 9.81 -16.33
N ASP A 211 -3.50 9.53 -16.93
CA ASP A 211 -3.65 9.53 -18.39
C ASP A 211 -3.51 10.95 -19.00
N ASN A 212 -3.71 12.00 -18.19
CA ASN A 212 -3.48 13.38 -18.61
C ASN A 212 -1.99 13.77 -18.65
N LEU A 213 -1.08 12.86 -18.27
CA LEU A 213 0.35 13.18 -18.24
C LEU A 213 0.87 13.66 -19.61
N LYS A 214 0.34 13.13 -20.71
CA LYS A 214 0.74 13.51 -22.07
C LYS A 214 0.49 15.00 -22.37
N SER A 215 -0.58 15.57 -21.84
CA SER A 215 -0.91 17.00 -22.05
C SER A 215 -0.17 17.92 -21.07
N VAL A 216 0.17 17.42 -19.88
CA VAL A 216 0.81 18.23 -18.83
C VAL A 216 2.34 18.25 -18.94
N ALA A 217 2.96 17.10 -19.24
CA ALA A 217 4.41 16.94 -19.29
C ALA A 217 4.81 15.93 -20.38
N PRO A 218 4.80 16.34 -21.66
CA PRO A 218 5.05 15.44 -22.79
C PRO A 218 6.46 14.83 -22.77
N HIS A 219 7.47 15.55 -22.26
CA HIS A 219 8.84 15.05 -22.19
C HIS A 219 9.03 14.01 -21.09
N PHE A 220 8.25 14.10 -20.02
CA PHE A 220 8.20 13.06 -19.00
C PHE A 220 7.36 11.86 -19.46
N CYS A 221 6.22 12.12 -20.12
CA CYS A 221 5.35 11.07 -20.65
C CYS A 221 6.06 10.11 -21.61
N SER A 222 7.01 10.59 -22.43
CA SER A 222 7.77 9.75 -23.35
C SER A 222 8.67 8.73 -22.64
N ARG A 223 9.10 9.01 -21.40
CA ARG A 223 9.92 8.11 -20.57
C ARG A 223 9.07 7.09 -19.80
N VAL A 224 7.83 7.43 -19.49
CA VAL A 224 6.86 6.54 -18.81
C VAL A 224 5.77 6.07 -19.76
N ALA A 225 6.16 5.57 -20.93
CA ALA A 225 5.24 5.28 -22.04
C ALA A 225 4.24 4.14 -21.74
N GLY A 226 4.64 3.12 -20.98
CA GLY A 226 3.77 1.98 -20.72
C GLY A 226 2.57 2.34 -19.84
N ARG A 227 1.48 1.59 -19.99
CA ARG A 227 0.23 1.80 -19.25
C ARG A 227 -0.35 0.45 -18.87
N GLU A 228 -0.53 0.25 -17.57
CA GLU A 228 -1.17 -0.93 -16.98
C GLU A 228 -2.36 -0.47 -16.13
N THR A 229 -3.40 -1.30 -16.03
CA THR A 229 -4.56 -1.02 -15.18
C THR A 229 -4.81 -2.10 -14.14
N LEU A 230 -5.23 -1.67 -12.95
CA LEU A 230 -5.78 -2.50 -11.90
C LEU A 230 -7.18 -1.97 -11.60
N ASP A 231 -8.15 -2.50 -12.34
CA ASP A 231 -9.55 -2.15 -12.19
C ASP A 231 -10.24 -3.06 -11.16
N PRO A 232 -11.34 -2.61 -10.52
CA PRO A 232 -12.18 -3.48 -9.71
C PRO A 232 -12.70 -4.64 -10.56
N PHE A 233 -12.93 -5.78 -9.92
CA PHE A 233 -13.48 -6.95 -10.61
C PHE A 233 -14.90 -6.66 -11.12
N ALA A 234 -15.17 -7.03 -12.37
CA ALA A 234 -16.54 -7.13 -12.87
C ALA A 234 -17.26 -8.31 -12.21
N ALA A 235 -18.60 -8.32 -12.23
CA ALA A 235 -19.39 -9.45 -11.75
C ALA A 235 -19.35 -10.60 -12.77
N ASP A 236 -18.18 -11.21 -12.95
CA ASP A 236 -17.91 -12.18 -14.01
C ASP A 236 -17.16 -13.43 -13.49
N VAL A 237 -16.72 -14.27 -14.43
CA VAL A 237 -15.96 -15.50 -14.12
C VAL A 237 -14.61 -15.19 -13.47
N ASN A 238 -14.00 -14.04 -13.74
CA ASN A 238 -12.72 -13.65 -13.13
C ASN A 238 -12.90 -13.35 -11.65
N TRP A 239 -14.00 -12.71 -11.26
CA TRP A 239 -14.36 -12.50 -9.85
C TRP A 239 -14.54 -13.84 -9.11
N LEU A 240 -15.31 -14.76 -9.68
CA LEU A 240 -15.49 -16.09 -9.08
C LEU A 240 -14.19 -16.90 -9.01
N GLY A 241 -13.36 -16.79 -10.06
CA GLY A 241 -12.02 -17.39 -10.07
C GLY A 241 -11.13 -16.83 -8.95
N PHE A 242 -11.16 -15.51 -8.74
CA PHE A 242 -10.48 -14.86 -7.63
C PHE A 242 -10.97 -15.37 -6.27
N LEU A 243 -12.30 -15.44 -6.04
CA LEU A 243 -12.87 -15.92 -4.78
C LEU A 243 -12.52 -17.38 -4.49
N ARG A 244 -12.56 -18.24 -5.51
CA ARG A 244 -12.15 -19.65 -5.39
C ARG A 244 -10.68 -19.79 -5.05
N ALA A 245 -9.81 -19.03 -5.74
CA ALA A 245 -8.38 -19.03 -5.45
C ALA A 245 -8.09 -18.49 -4.03
N PHE A 246 -8.82 -17.45 -3.59
CA PHE A 246 -8.72 -16.91 -2.24
C PHE A 246 -9.10 -17.96 -1.19
N ALA A 247 -10.25 -18.62 -1.38
CA ALA A 247 -10.74 -19.65 -0.46
C ALA A 247 -9.80 -20.85 -0.42
N GLY A 248 -9.26 -21.27 -1.57
CA GLY A 248 -8.32 -22.39 -1.66
C GLY A 248 -6.97 -22.13 -0.98
N GLN A 249 -6.56 -20.87 -0.82
CA GLN A 249 -5.35 -20.49 -0.09
C GLN A 249 -5.58 -20.33 1.42
N SER A 250 -6.84 -20.31 1.88
CA SER A 250 -7.14 -20.16 3.30
C SER A 250 -6.98 -21.48 4.03
N VAL A 251 -5.91 -21.58 4.82
CA VAL A 251 -5.65 -22.74 5.70
C VAL A 251 -6.10 -22.46 7.14
N VAL A 252 -6.23 -21.18 7.52
CA VAL A 252 -6.39 -20.74 8.91
C VAL A 252 -7.86 -20.75 9.36
N PHE A 253 -8.79 -20.57 8.42
CA PHE A 253 -10.23 -20.58 8.69
C PHE A 253 -11.02 -21.02 7.46
N ASN A 254 -12.14 -21.72 7.63
CA ASN A 254 -12.95 -22.15 6.51
C ASN A 254 -13.77 -20.98 5.96
N VAL A 255 -13.30 -20.45 4.82
CA VAL A 255 -13.97 -19.39 4.07
C VAL A 255 -14.63 -19.89 2.78
N GLY A 256 -14.85 -21.21 2.65
CA GLY A 256 -15.33 -21.84 1.42
C GLY A 256 -16.67 -21.31 0.89
N LEU A 257 -17.50 -20.72 1.76
CA LEU A 257 -18.76 -20.06 1.37
C LEU A 257 -18.58 -19.05 0.24
N ILE A 258 -17.47 -18.31 0.21
CA ILE A 258 -17.23 -17.27 -0.79
C ILE A 258 -17.01 -17.83 -2.20
N ALA A 259 -16.67 -19.12 -2.32
CA ALA A 259 -16.43 -19.78 -3.60
C ALA A 259 -17.73 -20.16 -4.35
N ASP A 260 -18.87 -20.10 -3.66
CA ASP A 260 -20.19 -20.31 -4.24
C ASP A 260 -20.60 -19.18 -5.20
N ASN A 261 -21.33 -19.51 -6.26
CA ASN A 261 -21.73 -18.54 -7.29
C ASN A 261 -22.75 -17.52 -6.76
N ALA A 262 -23.79 -18.01 -6.07
CA ALA A 262 -24.82 -17.13 -5.52
C ALA A 262 -24.22 -16.21 -4.45
N PHE A 263 -23.39 -16.77 -3.57
CA PHE A 263 -22.72 -15.96 -2.53
C PHE A 263 -21.68 -14.99 -3.11
N GLY A 264 -20.93 -15.40 -4.13
CA GLY A 264 -19.99 -14.54 -4.84
C GLY A 264 -20.67 -13.33 -5.48
N THR A 265 -21.91 -13.48 -5.96
CA THR A 265 -22.72 -12.37 -6.47
C THR A 265 -23.07 -11.37 -5.37
N LEU A 266 -23.50 -11.85 -4.18
CA LEU A 266 -23.78 -10.98 -3.02
C LEU A 266 -22.53 -10.23 -2.56
N LEU A 267 -21.37 -10.91 -2.55
CA LEU A 267 -20.08 -10.28 -2.23
C LEU A 267 -19.69 -9.22 -3.25
N HIS A 268 -19.95 -9.46 -4.55
CA HIS A 268 -19.73 -8.45 -5.56
C HIS A 268 -20.60 -7.22 -5.30
N MET A 269 -21.90 -7.41 -5.04
CA MET A 269 -22.82 -6.31 -4.70
C MET A 269 -22.35 -5.50 -3.48
N ALA A 270 -21.85 -6.17 -2.45
CA ALA A 270 -21.35 -5.51 -1.23
C ALA A 270 -20.06 -4.71 -1.47
N THR A 271 -19.17 -5.22 -2.33
CA THR A 271 -17.79 -4.73 -2.46
C THR A 271 -17.55 -3.91 -3.73
N ASN A 272 -18.47 -3.99 -4.69
CA ASN A 272 -18.34 -3.52 -6.06
C ASN A 272 -17.03 -4.02 -6.72
N GLY A 273 -16.63 -5.25 -6.43
CA GLY A 273 -15.38 -5.87 -6.91
C GLY A 273 -14.09 -5.20 -6.42
N ASN A 274 -14.16 -4.30 -5.44
CA ASN A 274 -12.98 -3.62 -4.88
C ASN A 274 -12.27 -4.50 -3.85
N LEU A 275 -10.97 -4.76 -4.07
CA LEU A 275 -10.19 -5.68 -3.25
C LEU A 275 -9.99 -5.21 -1.80
N ARG A 276 -9.84 -3.91 -1.56
CA ARG A 276 -9.76 -3.38 -0.19
C ARG A 276 -11.06 -3.61 0.56
N THR A 277 -12.19 -3.25 -0.05
CA THR A 277 -13.51 -3.44 0.54
C THR A 277 -13.80 -4.92 0.80
N PHE A 278 -13.44 -5.79 -0.15
CA PHE A 278 -13.51 -7.24 0.02
C PHE A 278 -12.68 -7.71 1.22
N LYS A 279 -11.41 -7.28 1.32
CA LYS A 279 -10.52 -7.63 2.44
C LYS A 279 -11.06 -7.17 3.78
N GLN A 280 -11.57 -5.94 3.87
CA GLN A 280 -12.19 -5.42 5.10
C GLN A 280 -13.39 -6.29 5.51
N LEU A 281 -14.27 -6.62 4.56
CA LEU A 281 -15.47 -7.39 4.83
C LEU A 281 -15.17 -8.85 5.22
N ILE A 282 -14.25 -9.52 4.53
CA ILE A 282 -13.89 -10.92 4.82
C ILE A 282 -13.16 -11.05 6.16
N VAL A 283 -12.25 -10.13 6.47
CA VAL A 283 -11.53 -10.10 7.75
C VAL A 283 -12.52 -9.90 8.89
N GLU A 284 -13.44 -8.95 8.76
CA GLU A 284 -14.47 -8.71 9.77
C GLU A 284 -15.43 -9.90 9.91
N ALA A 285 -15.85 -10.53 8.81
CA ALA A 285 -16.71 -11.71 8.84
C ALA A 285 -16.03 -12.89 9.55
N VAL A 286 -14.72 -13.08 9.37
CA VAL A 286 -13.94 -14.11 10.06
C VAL A 286 -13.81 -13.80 11.55
N LEU A 287 -13.59 -12.53 11.93
CA LEU A 287 -13.56 -12.12 13.33
C LEU A 287 -14.89 -12.44 14.03
N VAL A 288 -16.02 -12.04 13.41
CA VAL A 288 -17.36 -12.31 13.92
C VAL A 288 -17.66 -13.82 14.03
N ALA A 289 -17.31 -14.60 13.01
CA ALA A 289 -17.57 -16.04 13.01
C ALA A 289 -16.72 -16.76 14.08
N HIS A 290 -15.44 -16.44 14.15
CA HIS A 290 -14.53 -17.08 15.09
C HIS A 290 -14.92 -16.80 16.54
N ASP A 291 -15.32 -15.57 16.89
CA ASP A 291 -15.73 -15.24 18.26
C ASP A 291 -17.09 -15.83 18.64
N LYS A 292 -17.94 -16.18 17.66
CA LYS A 292 -19.13 -17.02 17.88
C LYS A 292 -18.80 -18.51 17.98
N ALA A 293 -17.52 -18.88 17.94
CA ALA A 293 -17.04 -20.26 17.87
C ALA A 293 -17.55 -21.04 16.64
N ASP A 294 -17.88 -20.33 15.54
CA ASP A 294 -18.19 -20.98 14.28
C ASP A 294 -16.92 -21.53 13.62
N LEU A 295 -17.00 -22.73 13.05
CA LEU A 295 -15.89 -23.38 12.35
C LEU A 295 -15.75 -22.91 10.89
N ALA A 296 -16.75 -22.21 10.35
CA ALA A 296 -16.79 -21.75 8.97
C ALA A 296 -17.63 -20.47 8.84
N LEU A 297 -17.36 -19.70 7.79
CA LEU A 297 -18.17 -18.52 7.48
C LEU A 297 -19.61 -18.90 7.11
N LYS A 298 -20.55 -18.12 7.62
CA LYS A 298 -21.98 -18.21 7.29
C LYS A 298 -22.49 -16.85 6.80
N ARG A 299 -23.70 -16.84 6.25
CA ARG A 299 -24.35 -15.60 5.77
C ARG A 299 -24.53 -14.59 6.91
N GLU A 300 -24.88 -15.07 8.10
CA GLU A 300 -25.10 -14.23 9.29
C GLU A 300 -23.81 -13.52 9.72
N SER A 301 -22.64 -14.16 9.54
CA SER A 301 -21.34 -13.55 9.81
C SER A 301 -21.10 -12.35 8.91
N PHE A 302 -21.44 -12.46 7.61
CA PHE A 302 -21.31 -11.36 6.66
C PHE A 302 -22.35 -10.26 6.87
N GLN A 303 -23.58 -10.62 7.24
CA GLN A 303 -24.62 -9.64 7.56
C GLN A 303 -24.18 -8.74 8.71
N GLN A 304 -23.65 -9.31 9.79
CA GLN A 304 -23.13 -8.56 10.93
C GLN A 304 -21.86 -7.77 10.56
N ALA A 305 -20.90 -8.41 9.87
CA ALA A 305 -19.67 -7.76 9.43
C ALA A 305 -19.93 -6.55 8.52
N PHE A 306 -20.93 -6.62 7.64
CA PHE A 306 -21.32 -5.49 6.79
C PHE A 306 -21.74 -4.28 7.65
N GLY A 307 -22.54 -4.50 8.69
CA GLY A 307 -22.95 -3.46 9.63
C GLY A 307 -21.79 -2.85 10.41
N LEU A 308 -20.75 -3.65 10.73
CA LEU A 308 -19.55 -3.19 11.43
C LEU A 308 -18.60 -2.39 10.52
N VAL A 309 -18.41 -2.83 9.27
CA VAL A 309 -17.50 -2.17 8.31
C VAL A 309 -18.09 -0.87 7.76
N PHE A 310 -19.36 -0.87 7.36
CA PHE A 310 -19.99 0.29 6.72
C PHE A 310 -20.79 1.17 7.69
N GLY A 311 -21.11 0.66 8.87
CA GLY A 311 -21.94 1.35 9.85
C GLY A 311 -23.44 1.28 9.55
N GLN A 312 -24.25 1.52 10.57
CA GLN A 312 -25.72 1.49 10.50
C GLN A 312 -26.31 2.66 9.67
N GLY A 313 -25.59 3.78 9.56
CA GLY A 313 -25.98 4.93 8.75
C GLY A 313 -25.51 4.88 7.29
N SER A 314 -25.01 3.73 6.83
CA SER A 314 -24.54 3.57 5.46
C SER A 314 -25.69 3.73 4.47
N LEU A 315 -25.45 4.47 3.38
CA LEU A 315 -26.38 4.55 2.24
C LEU A 315 -26.42 3.24 1.43
N ARG A 316 -25.59 2.25 1.77
CA ARG A 316 -25.51 0.97 1.07
C ARG A 316 -26.49 -0.02 1.69
N SER A 317 -27.34 -0.62 0.84
CA SER A 317 -28.16 -1.76 1.23
C SER A 317 -27.26 -2.95 1.56
N ASN A 318 -27.57 -3.68 2.65
CA ASN A 318 -26.85 -4.90 3.02
C ASN A 318 -27.36 -6.08 2.15
N PRO A 319 -26.56 -6.60 1.22
CA PRO A 319 -27.00 -7.67 0.33
C PRO A 319 -27.09 -9.04 1.03
N PHE A 320 -26.61 -9.17 2.28
CA PHE A 320 -26.68 -10.40 3.06
C PHE A 320 -27.90 -10.44 3.99
N ALA A 321 -28.68 -9.35 4.07
CA ALA A 321 -29.91 -9.28 4.86
C ALA A 321 -31.00 -10.22 4.35
#